data_AF-Q9AG56-F1
#
_entry.id   AF-Q9AG56-F1
#
_cell.length_a   1.000
_cell.length_b   1.000
_cell.length_c   1.000
_cell.angle_alpha   90.00
_cell.angle_beta   90.00
_cell.angle_gamma   90.00
#
_symmetry.space_group_name_H-M   'P 1'
#
loop_
_entity.id
_entity.type
_entity.pdbx_description
1 polymer ?
#
loop_
_entity_poly.entity_id
_entity_poly.type
_entity_poly.pdbx_seq_one_letter_code
_entity_poly.pdbx_strand_id
1 'polypeptide(L)'
;PEANIIKLPNISASVPQLKAAIKELQDKGYALPNYPEEPSSYEEEAIKATYDKIKGSAVNPVLREGNSDRRAPASVKNYAKKNPHSMGAWSKDSKSHVASMSDKDFFGSEKSMTVSGATKVAIEFVGKEGAVKVLKKPFALQDKEIIDTSVMSKKALIAFFEKEIADAKAQDVLFSLHM
;
A
#
# COMPACT_ATOMS: atom_id res chain seq x y z
N PRO A 1 19.99 -15.08 16.05
CA PRO A 1 21.09 -14.07 16.19
C PRO A 1 22.10 -14.09 15.03
N GLU A 2 22.31 -15.22 14.38
CA GLU A 2 23.33 -15.42 13.34
C GLU A 2 22.96 -14.87 11.95
N ALA A 3 21.76 -14.31 11.79
CA ALA A 3 21.26 -13.86 10.50
C ALA A 3 22.11 -12.71 9.94
N ASN A 4 22.76 -12.95 8.80
CA ASN A 4 23.50 -11.95 8.03
C ASN A 4 23.00 -12.00 6.58
N ILE A 5 22.14 -11.04 6.21
CA ILE A 5 21.40 -11.07 4.95
C ILE A 5 21.67 -9.78 4.17
N ILE A 6 22.17 -9.92 2.94
CA ILE A 6 22.26 -8.82 1.97
C ILE A 6 21.07 -8.94 1.00
N LYS A 7 20.10 -8.05 1.14
CA LYS A 7 18.87 -8.06 0.35
C LYS A 7 18.95 -7.11 -0.85
N LEU A 8 19.01 -7.67 -2.05
CA LEU A 8 18.90 -6.91 -3.30
C LEU A 8 17.43 -6.53 -3.60
N PRO A 9 17.16 -5.52 -4.44
CA PRO A 9 15.80 -5.24 -4.91
C PRO A 9 15.14 -6.47 -5.56
N ASN A 10 13.83 -6.65 -5.35
CA ASN A 10 13.02 -7.70 -5.98
C ASN A 10 11.67 -7.14 -6.45
N ILE A 11 11.00 -7.88 -7.33
CA ILE A 11 9.67 -7.52 -7.82
C ILE A 11 8.64 -7.72 -6.69
N SER A 12 7.85 -6.68 -6.42
CA SER A 12 6.57 -6.80 -5.71
C SER A 12 5.48 -6.93 -6.77
N ALA A 13 5.08 -8.16 -7.10
CA ALA A 13 4.40 -8.45 -8.36
C ALA A 13 3.01 -7.82 -8.43
N SER A 14 2.75 -7.09 -9.51
CA SER A 14 1.38 -6.72 -9.94
C SER A 14 0.66 -7.92 -10.55
N VAL A 15 -0.67 -7.83 -10.72
CA VAL A 15 -1.46 -8.90 -11.37
C VAL A 15 -0.96 -9.22 -12.79
N PRO A 16 -0.67 -8.24 -13.67
CA PRO A 16 -0.12 -8.54 -15.00
C PRO A 16 1.23 -9.27 -14.94
N GLN A 17 2.12 -8.87 -14.03
CA GLN A 17 3.42 -9.54 -13.86
C GLN A 17 3.26 -10.97 -13.34
N LEU A 18 2.33 -11.20 -12.40
CA LEU A 18 2.01 -12.53 -11.92
C LEU A 18 1.51 -13.43 -13.06
N LYS A 19 0.54 -12.96 -13.85
CA LYS A 19 0.01 -13.71 -15.00
C LYS A 19 1.09 -14.03 -16.04
N ALA A 20 1.98 -13.08 -16.34
CA ALA A 20 3.10 -13.30 -17.25
C ALA A 20 4.06 -14.38 -16.73
N ALA A 21 4.41 -14.35 -15.43
CA ALA A 21 5.27 -15.35 -14.82
C ALA A 21 4.62 -16.75 -14.79
N ILE A 22 3.32 -16.83 -14.47
CA ILE A 22 2.56 -18.09 -14.54
C ILE A 22 2.63 -18.67 -15.95
N LYS A 23 2.36 -17.85 -16.97
CA LYS A 23 2.42 -18.26 -18.36
C LYS A 23 3.82 -18.74 -18.77
N GLU A 24 4.86 -17.99 -18.43
CA GLU A 24 6.25 -18.37 -18.74
C GLU A 24 6.61 -19.73 -18.11
N LEU A 25 6.17 -19.98 -16.88
CA LEU A 25 6.39 -21.25 -16.20
C LEU A 25 5.57 -22.39 -16.82
N GLN A 26 4.32 -22.15 -17.20
CA GLN A 26 3.51 -23.14 -17.92
C GLN A 26 4.16 -23.53 -19.26
N ASP A 27 4.67 -22.55 -20.01
CA ASP A 27 5.37 -22.76 -21.29
C ASP A 27 6.69 -23.57 -21.09
N LYS A 28 7.25 -23.57 -19.87
CA LYS A 28 8.41 -24.40 -19.45
C LYS A 28 8.04 -25.76 -18.87
N GLY A 29 6.75 -26.14 -18.89
CA GLY A 29 6.27 -27.45 -18.44
C GLY A 29 5.87 -27.52 -16.96
N TYR A 30 5.81 -26.40 -16.24
CA TYR A 30 5.29 -26.37 -14.88
C TYR A 30 3.76 -26.34 -14.90
N ALA A 31 3.11 -27.36 -14.36
CA ALA A 31 1.65 -27.49 -14.32
C ALA A 31 1.00 -26.58 -13.25
N LEU A 32 1.23 -25.27 -13.35
CA LEU A 32 0.63 -24.27 -12.47
C LEU A 32 -0.79 -23.90 -12.91
N PRO A 33 -1.74 -23.70 -11.99
CA PRO A 33 -3.07 -23.19 -12.35
C PRO A 33 -3.01 -21.73 -12.79
N ASN A 34 -3.97 -21.31 -13.61
CA ASN A 34 -4.15 -19.89 -13.96
C ASN A 34 -4.60 -19.08 -12.74
N TYR A 35 -4.28 -17.79 -12.71
CA TYR A 35 -4.80 -16.88 -11.67
C TYR A 35 -6.24 -16.44 -12.00
N PRO A 36 -7.25 -16.81 -11.19
CA PRO A 36 -8.62 -16.37 -11.39
C PRO A 36 -8.82 -14.99 -10.74
N GLU A 37 -9.16 -13.98 -11.54
CA GLU A 37 -9.43 -12.63 -11.01
C GLU A 37 -10.76 -12.58 -10.27
N GLU A 38 -11.78 -13.23 -10.85
CA GLU A 38 -13.13 -13.37 -10.31
C GLU A 38 -13.42 -14.85 -10.08
N PRO A 39 -13.07 -15.42 -8.92
CA PRO A 39 -13.23 -16.83 -8.65
C PRO A 39 -14.72 -17.18 -8.52
N SER A 40 -15.10 -18.30 -9.11
CA SER A 40 -16.48 -18.80 -9.19
C SER A 40 -16.68 -20.15 -8.51
N SER A 41 -15.59 -20.80 -8.07
CA SER A 41 -15.60 -22.05 -7.32
C SER A 41 -14.69 -22.01 -6.10
N TYR A 42 -14.88 -22.95 -5.18
CA TYR A 42 -14.02 -23.11 -4.01
C TYR A 42 -12.55 -23.36 -4.40
N GLU A 43 -12.32 -24.13 -5.46
CA GLU A 43 -10.98 -24.37 -6.01
C GLU A 43 -10.35 -23.08 -6.52
N GLU A 44 -11.09 -22.25 -7.27
CA GLU A 44 -10.61 -20.97 -7.76
C GLU A 44 -10.33 -19.98 -6.63
N GLU A 45 -11.18 -19.94 -5.60
CA GLU A 45 -10.94 -19.15 -4.39
C GLU A 45 -9.64 -19.57 -3.69
N ALA A 46 -9.39 -20.88 -3.57
CA ALA A 46 -8.17 -21.41 -2.97
C ALA A 46 -6.91 -21.08 -3.80
N ILE A 47 -7.00 -21.19 -5.13
CA ILE A 47 -5.91 -20.81 -6.05
C ILE A 47 -5.61 -19.32 -5.92
N LYS A 48 -6.66 -18.48 -5.98
CA LYS A 48 -6.53 -17.02 -5.83
C LYS A 48 -5.90 -16.66 -4.49
N ALA A 49 -6.38 -17.25 -3.40
CA ALA A 49 -5.86 -16.99 -2.06
C ALA A 49 -4.38 -17.37 -1.92
N THR A 50 -3.92 -18.40 -2.62
CA THR A 50 -2.51 -18.80 -2.64
C THR A 50 -1.66 -17.78 -3.39
N TYR A 51 -2.06 -17.41 -4.61
CA TYR A 51 -1.34 -16.39 -5.39
C TYR A 51 -1.39 -14.99 -4.77
N ASP A 52 -2.48 -14.66 -4.08
CA ASP A 52 -2.65 -13.36 -3.42
C ASP A 52 -1.62 -13.15 -2.29
N LYS A 53 -1.08 -14.23 -1.72
CA LYS A 53 0.05 -14.17 -0.76
C LYS A 53 1.40 -13.93 -1.42
N ILE A 54 1.54 -14.24 -2.71
CA ILE A 54 2.79 -14.15 -3.46
C ILE A 54 2.92 -12.79 -4.17
N LYS A 55 1.81 -12.24 -4.66
CA LYS A 55 1.80 -10.92 -5.30
C LYS A 55 1.98 -9.78 -4.28
N GLY A 56 2.35 -8.61 -4.75
CA GLY A 56 2.63 -7.45 -3.91
C GLY A 56 3.91 -7.61 -3.09
N SER A 57 4.02 -6.91 -1.96
CA SER A 57 5.24 -6.91 -1.13
C SER A 57 5.27 -8.12 -0.19
N ALA A 58 5.45 -9.32 -0.73
CA ALA A 58 5.46 -10.55 0.06
C ALA A 58 6.77 -10.80 0.83
N VAL A 59 7.90 -10.26 0.34
CA VAL A 59 9.23 -10.53 0.90
C VAL A 59 9.56 -9.61 2.07
N ASN A 60 9.32 -8.30 1.95
CA ASN A 60 9.74 -7.32 2.95
C ASN A 60 9.10 -7.54 4.34
N PRO A 61 7.79 -7.85 4.46
CA PRO A 61 7.16 -8.10 5.76
C PRO A 61 7.75 -9.31 6.50
N VAL A 62 8.39 -10.25 5.80
CA VAL A 62 9.02 -11.43 6.40
C VAL A 62 10.47 -11.17 6.80
N LEU A 63 11.18 -10.31 6.06
CA LEU A 63 12.61 -10.06 6.32
C LEU A 63 12.86 -8.90 7.29
N ARG A 64 11.92 -7.96 7.44
CA ARG A 64 12.08 -6.73 8.23
C ARG A 64 11.69 -6.93 9.70
N GLU A 65 12.36 -7.85 10.36
CA GLU A 65 12.24 -8.11 11.81
C GLU A 65 13.04 -7.08 12.64
N GLY A 66 12.82 -5.79 12.36
CA GLY A 66 13.54 -4.67 12.97
C GLY A 66 13.22 -3.33 12.30
N ASN A 67 13.77 -2.26 12.86
CA ASN A 67 13.60 -0.90 12.34
C ASN A 67 14.56 -0.58 11.18
N SER A 68 14.35 0.54 10.51
CA SER A 68 15.17 0.97 9.37
C SER A 68 16.20 2.04 9.77
N ASP A 69 17.49 1.78 9.53
CA ASP A 69 18.54 2.80 9.40
C ASP A 69 18.78 3.06 7.91
N ARG A 70 18.37 4.23 7.41
CA ARG A 70 18.53 4.61 6.00
C ARG A 70 19.21 5.97 5.89
N ARG A 71 20.38 6.00 5.25
CA ARG A 71 21.20 7.21 5.07
C ARG A 71 22.05 7.14 3.80
N ALA A 72 22.33 8.29 3.20
CA ALA A 72 23.26 8.37 2.08
C ALA A 72 24.72 8.17 2.58
N PRO A 73 25.51 7.26 1.98
CA PRO A 73 26.92 7.11 2.35
C PRO A 73 27.74 8.37 2.10
N ALA A 74 28.74 8.65 2.95
CA ALA A 74 29.59 9.83 2.82
C ALA A 74 30.35 9.90 1.48
N SER A 75 30.79 8.75 0.97
CA SER A 75 31.43 8.62 -0.35
C SER A 75 30.50 9.10 -1.48
N VAL A 76 29.25 8.62 -1.48
CA VAL A 76 28.21 9.02 -2.45
C VAL A 76 27.88 10.51 -2.31
N LYS A 77 27.76 11.03 -1.08
CA LYS A 77 27.50 12.46 -0.84
C LYS A 77 28.64 13.35 -1.33
N ASN A 78 29.89 12.97 -1.09
CA ASN A 78 31.06 13.71 -1.56
C ASN A 78 31.19 13.67 -3.08
N TYR A 79 30.86 12.53 -3.70
CA TYR A 79 30.79 12.43 -5.15
C TYR A 79 29.74 13.37 -5.74
N ALA A 80 28.53 13.40 -5.17
CA ALA A 80 27.46 14.30 -5.61
C ALA A 80 27.80 15.79 -5.45
N LYS A 81 28.63 16.17 -4.46
CA LYS A 81 29.14 17.54 -4.33
C LYS A 81 30.10 17.93 -5.46
N LYS A 82 30.95 16.98 -5.88
CA LYS A 82 31.94 17.20 -6.96
C LYS A 82 31.32 17.08 -8.35
N ASN A 83 30.25 16.29 -8.47
CA ASN A 83 29.53 16.02 -9.72
C ASN A 83 28.04 16.32 -9.49
N PRO A 84 27.66 17.61 -9.39
CA PRO A 84 26.27 17.97 -9.17
C PRO A 84 25.40 17.48 -10.34
N HIS A 85 24.33 16.77 -10.02
CA HIS A 85 23.31 16.43 -11.01
C HIS A 85 22.47 17.65 -11.36
N SER A 86 21.81 17.62 -12.51
CA SER A 86 20.91 18.69 -12.94
C SER A 86 19.79 18.89 -11.92
N MET A 87 19.60 20.13 -11.49
CA MET A 87 18.47 20.57 -10.66
C MET A 87 17.69 21.61 -11.45
N GLY A 88 16.40 21.36 -11.67
CA GLY A 88 15.53 22.34 -12.34
C GLY A 88 15.46 23.64 -11.55
N ALA A 89 15.54 24.78 -12.24
CA ALA A 89 15.37 26.09 -11.61
C ALA A 89 13.93 26.25 -11.09
N TRP A 90 13.78 26.80 -9.90
CA TRP A 90 12.47 27.12 -9.32
C TRP A 90 12.12 28.57 -9.57
N SER A 91 10.93 28.81 -10.11
CA SER A 91 10.36 30.16 -10.24
C SER A 91 9.52 30.51 -9.02
N LYS A 92 9.60 31.77 -8.58
CA LYS A 92 8.68 32.34 -7.57
C LYS A 92 7.22 32.37 -8.05
N ASP A 93 7.02 32.32 -9.36
CA ASP A 93 5.71 32.35 -10.02
C ASP A 93 5.19 30.92 -10.29
N SER A 94 5.83 29.88 -9.70
CA SER A 94 5.40 28.49 -9.83
C SER A 94 3.99 28.30 -9.25
N LYS A 95 3.10 27.73 -10.06
CA LYS A 95 1.74 27.33 -9.63
C LYS A 95 1.68 25.89 -9.10
N SER A 96 2.79 25.15 -9.14
CA SER A 96 2.83 23.78 -8.62
C SER A 96 2.55 23.77 -7.12
N HIS A 97 1.57 22.98 -6.71
CA HIS A 97 1.17 22.83 -5.32
C HIS A 97 0.68 21.40 -5.05
N VAL A 98 0.60 21.04 -3.77
CA VAL A 98 -0.04 19.80 -3.33
C VAL A 98 -1.47 20.12 -2.93
N ALA A 99 -2.42 19.42 -3.51
CA ALA A 99 -3.80 19.39 -3.05
C ALA A 99 -4.03 18.09 -2.26
N SER A 100 -4.58 18.21 -1.06
CA SER A 100 -4.98 17.07 -0.23
C SER A 100 -6.37 17.31 0.37
N MET A 101 -7.07 16.22 0.68
CA MET A 101 -8.35 16.32 1.40
C MET A 101 -8.13 16.97 2.78
N SER A 102 -9.05 17.83 3.19
CA SER A 102 -8.97 18.54 4.48
C SER A 102 -9.65 17.80 5.64
N ASP A 103 -10.51 16.83 5.33
CA ASP A 103 -11.28 16.02 6.29
C ASP A 103 -11.84 14.77 5.57
N LYS A 104 -12.34 13.80 6.33
CA LYS A 104 -13.00 12.55 5.86
C LYS A 104 -12.11 11.65 5.00
N ASP A 105 -10.80 11.87 5.10
CA ASP A 105 -9.77 10.97 4.64
C ASP A 105 -9.30 10.06 5.79
N PHE A 106 -8.22 9.31 5.59
CA PHE A 106 -7.68 8.46 6.65
C PHE A 106 -7.18 9.29 7.84
N PHE A 107 -6.58 10.45 7.59
CA PHE A 107 -6.06 11.32 8.66
C PHE A 107 -7.19 11.91 9.51
N GLY A 108 -8.20 12.52 8.89
CA GLY A 108 -9.30 13.17 9.59
C GLY A 108 -10.27 12.22 10.30
N SER A 109 -10.24 10.92 9.96
CA SER A 109 -11.12 9.90 10.56
C SER A 109 -10.43 8.96 11.54
N GLU A 110 -9.12 9.10 11.73
CA GLU A 110 -8.33 8.18 12.54
C GLU A 110 -8.80 8.18 14.00
N LYS A 111 -8.91 6.98 14.55
CA LYS A 111 -9.04 6.71 15.98
C LYS A 111 -7.97 5.71 16.37
N SER A 112 -7.19 6.08 17.38
CA SER A 112 -6.09 5.28 17.89
C SER A 112 -6.31 4.97 19.37
N MET A 113 -5.84 3.80 19.80
CA MET A 113 -5.71 3.50 21.22
C MET A 113 -4.55 2.55 21.50
N THR A 114 -3.99 2.66 22.70
CA THR A 114 -3.08 1.67 23.26
C THR A 114 -3.87 0.62 24.05
N VAL A 115 -3.73 -0.64 23.68
CA VAL A 115 -4.40 -1.78 24.31
C VAL A 115 -3.84 -2.01 25.73
N SER A 116 -4.72 -2.34 26.67
CA SER A 116 -4.34 -2.73 28.02
C SER A 116 -4.66 -4.21 28.24
N GLY A 117 -3.62 -5.01 28.49
CA GLY A 117 -3.69 -6.46 28.56
C GLY A 117 -3.78 -7.13 27.18
N ALA A 118 -3.19 -8.32 27.06
CA ALA A 118 -3.36 -9.12 25.85
C ALA A 118 -4.83 -9.52 25.66
N THR A 119 -5.36 -9.38 24.45
CA THR A 119 -6.78 -9.63 24.16
C THR A 119 -6.97 -10.17 22.74
N LYS A 120 -8.23 -10.46 22.36
CA LYS A 120 -8.61 -10.81 20.99
C LYS A 120 -9.72 -9.87 20.51
N VAL A 121 -9.60 -9.41 19.27
CA VAL A 121 -10.59 -8.55 18.63
C VAL A 121 -11.00 -9.13 17.29
N ALA A 122 -12.18 -8.77 16.80
CA ALA A 122 -12.65 -9.07 15.44
C ALA A 122 -13.03 -7.75 14.74
N ILE A 123 -13.08 -7.77 13.40
CA ILE A 123 -13.59 -6.62 12.63
C ILE A 123 -14.92 -7.03 12.05
N GLU A 124 -15.97 -6.32 12.43
CA GLU A 124 -17.35 -6.59 12.04
C GLU A 124 -17.97 -5.35 11.39
N PHE A 125 -18.77 -5.58 10.35
CA PHE A 125 -19.64 -4.57 9.77
C PHE A 125 -21.06 -4.82 10.24
N VAL A 126 -21.62 -3.85 10.97
CA VAL A 126 -23.02 -3.87 11.40
C VAL A 126 -23.83 -3.06 10.40
N GLY A 127 -24.70 -3.74 9.65
CA GLY A 127 -25.60 -3.11 8.70
C GLY A 127 -26.65 -2.24 9.38
N LYS A 128 -27.31 -1.37 8.61
CA LYS A 128 -28.33 -0.44 9.13
C LYS A 128 -29.50 -1.14 9.83
N GLU A 129 -29.81 -2.36 9.41
CA GLU A 129 -30.89 -3.21 9.95
C GLU A 129 -30.38 -4.16 11.05
N GLY A 130 -29.13 -4.01 11.51
CA GLY A 130 -28.53 -4.82 12.57
C GLY A 130 -27.85 -6.11 12.10
N ALA A 131 -27.95 -6.48 10.81
CA ALA A 131 -27.26 -7.64 10.26
C ALA A 131 -25.73 -7.48 10.39
N VAL A 132 -25.07 -8.46 11.01
CA VAL A 132 -23.61 -8.45 11.26
C VAL A 132 -22.88 -9.27 10.21
N LYS A 133 -21.89 -8.66 9.55
CA LYS A 133 -20.95 -9.33 8.65
C LYS A 133 -19.55 -9.27 9.23
N VAL A 134 -18.96 -10.43 9.53
CA VAL A 134 -17.56 -10.51 9.95
C VAL A 134 -16.64 -10.20 8.75
N LEU A 135 -15.87 -9.12 8.83
CA LEU A 135 -14.87 -8.74 7.82
C LEU A 135 -13.53 -9.41 8.09
N LYS A 136 -13.16 -9.56 9.37
CA LYS A 136 -11.96 -10.28 9.81
C LYS A 136 -12.28 -11.09 11.05
N LYS A 137 -12.03 -12.39 10.98
CA LYS A 137 -12.14 -13.33 12.11
C LYS A 137 -11.26 -12.89 13.29
N PRO A 138 -11.56 -13.32 14.53
CA PRO A 138 -10.82 -12.89 15.71
C PRO A 138 -9.30 -13.07 15.58
N PHE A 139 -8.53 -12.04 15.95
CA PHE A 139 -7.08 -12.03 15.99
C PHE A 139 -6.58 -11.46 17.32
N ALA A 140 -5.39 -11.86 17.72
CA ALA A 140 -4.80 -11.46 19.00
C ALA A 140 -4.16 -10.08 18.92
N LEU A 141 -4.25 -9.33 20.01
CA LEU A 141 -3.50 -8.11 20.28
C LEU A 141 -2.66 -8.31 21.55
N GLN A 142 -1.47 -7.75 21.58
CA GLN A 142 -0.55 -7.78 22.70
C GLN A 142 -0.90 -6.70 23.74
N ASP A 143 -0.42 -6.88 24.98
CA ASP A 143 -0.45 -5.78 25.95
C ASP A 143 0.40 -4.61 25.42
N LYS A 144 -0.13 -3.39 25.52
CA LYS A 144 0.47 -2.15 25.01
C LYS A 144 0.63 -2.05 23.50
N GLU A 145 0.03 -2.96 22.73
CA GLU A 145 -0.07 -2.79 21.27
C GLU A 145 -0.90 -1.54 20.95
N ILE A 146 -0.49 -0.77 19.93
CA ILE A 146 -1.26 0.36 19.42
C ILE A 146 -2.09 -0.16 18.25
N ILE A 147 -3.39 0.13 18.28
CA ILE A 147 -4.32 -0.19 17.20
C ILE A 147 -5.03 1.07 16.71
N ASP A 148 -5.08 1.21 15.39
CA ASP A 148 -5.67 2.35 14.70
C ASP A 148 -6.81 1.91 13.78
N THR A 149 -7.82 2.75 13.66
CA THR A 149 -8.91 2.59 12.70
C THR A 149 -9.14 3.90 11.98
N SER A 150 -9.33 3.86 10.66
CA SER A 150 -9.60 5.03 9.84
C SER A 150 -10.43 4.64 8.62
N VAL A 151 -11.08 5.61 7.99
CA VAL A 151 -11.95 5.39 6.83
C VAL A 151 -11.83 6.54 5.83
N MET A 152 -11.57 6.19 4.56
CA MET A 152 -11.67 7.13 3.44
C MET A 152 -13.13 7.21 2.98
N SER A 153 -13.76 8.37 3.09
CA SER A 153 -15.11 8.57 2.59
C SER A 153 -15.12 8.66 1.06
N LYS A 154 -15.68 7.64 0.39
CA LYS A 154 -15.87 7.65 -1.08
C LYS A 154 -16.55 8.92 -1.58
N LYS A 155 -17.60 9.38 -0.88
CA LYS A 155 -18.33 10.60 -1.27
C LYS A 155 -17.43 11.84 -1.20
N ALA A 156 -16.65 11.98 -0.12
CA ALA A 156 -15.75 13.11 0.03
C ALA A 156 -14.59 13.06 -0.97
N LEU A 157 -14.04 11.87 -1.24
CA LEU A 157 -12.97 11.67 -2.21
C LEU A 157 -13.39 12.03 -3.63
N ILE A 158 -14.60 11.63 -4.06
CA ILE A 158 -15.13 12.00 -5.39
C ILE A 158 -15.30 13.52 -5.48
N ALA A 159 -15.92 14.14 -4.49
CA ALA A 159 -16.11 15.59 -4.48
C ALA A 159 -14.78 16.36 -4.48
N PHE A 160 -13.77 15.83 -3.78
CA PHE A 160 -12.41 16.36 -3.82
C PHE A 160 -11.82 16.27 -5.23
N PHE A 161 -11.87 15.11 -5.88
CA PHE A 161 -11.36 14.99 -7.26
C PHE A 161 -12.09 15.91 -8.24
N GLU A 162 -13.42 16.00 -8.18
CA GLU A 162 -14.19 16.91 -9.04
C GLU A 162 -13.73 18.37 -8.86
N LYS A 163 -13.54 18.80 -7.60
CA LYS A 163 -13.03 20.13 -7.27
C LYS A 163 -11.61 20.35 -7.81
N GLU A 164 -10.67 19.47 -7.51
CA GLU A 164 -9.26 19.66 -7.88
C GLU A 164 -9.03 19.51 -9.40
N ILE A 165 -9.84 18.71 -10.10
CA ILE A 165 -9.82 18.66 -11.58
C ILE A 165 -10.29 20.00 -12.17
N ALA A 166 -11.37 20.58 -11.62
CA ALA A 166 -11.88 21.86 -12.08
C ALA A 166 -10.90 23.01 -11.77
N ASP A 167 -10.28 22.98 -10.59
CA ASP A 167 -9.28 23.96 -10.16
C ASP A 167 -8.01 23.88 -11.02
N ALA A 168 -7.46 22.68 -11.25
CA ALA A 168 -6.31 22.50 -12.13
C ALA A 168 -6.56 23.05 -13.54
N LYS A 169 -7.78 22.83 -14.07
CA LYS A 169 -8.20 23.40 -15.35
C LYS A 169 -8.34 24.92 -15.31
N ALA A 170 -8.90 25.48 -14.24
CA ALA A 170 -9.07 26.94 -14.08
C ALA A 170 -7.73 27.67 -13.93
N GLN A 171 -6.76 27.04 -13.26
CA GLN A 171 -5.40 27.57 -13.09
C GLN A 171 -4.47 27.32 -14.29
N ASP A 172 -4.92 26.50 -15.24
CA ASP A 172 -4.15 26.01 -16.40
C ASP A 172 -2.86 25.30 -15.97
N VAL A 173 -3.00 24.30 -15.10
CA VAL A 173 -1.90 23.46 -14.62
C VAL A 173 -2.17 21.98 -14.91
N LEU A 174 -1.10 21.18 -15.02
CA LEU A 174 -1.21 19.74 -15.21
C LEU A 174 -1.82 19.07 -13.97
N PHE A 175 -2.84 18.26 -14.18
CA PHE A 175 -3.38 17.40 -13.14
C PHE A 175 -2.55 16.12 -13.06
N SER A 176 -1.92 15.87 -11.90
CA SER A 176 -1.20 14.64 -11.60
C SER A 176 -1.75 13.97 -10.34
N LEU A 177 -1.66 12.64 -10.28
CA LEU A 177 -2.07 11.83 -9.13
C LEU A 177 -0.86 11.06 -8.60
N HIS A 178 -0.62 11.18 -7.29
CA HIS A 178 0.42 10.48 -6.56
C HIS A 178 -0.23 9.72 -5.39
N MET A 179 -0.07 8.39 -5.34
CA MET A 179 -0.68 7.48 -4.34
C MET A 179 0.37 6.67 -3.59
#